data_AF-G8BPC0-F1
#
_entry.id   AF-G8BPC0-F1
#
_cell.length_a   1.000
_cell.length_b   1.000
_cell.length_c   1.000
_cell.angle_alpha   90.00
_cell.angle_beta   90.00
_cell.angle_gamma   90.00
#
_symmetry.space_group_name_H-M   'P 1'
#
loop_
_entity.id
_entity.type
_entity.pdbx_description
1 polymer ?
#
loop_
_entity_poly.entity_id
_entity_poly.type
_entity_poly.pdbx_seq_one_letter_code
_entity_poly.pdbx_strand_id
1 'polypeptide(L)'
;MDDDLEVKLDDVLKKNVEIKDFLDSLTALHRRALSRGESEGNAIDSNVYDVNMIRNDILIAFNDLVSLNERLIHFNGKINSEIVSVKNTRVKYLNLIELENQLLVERSKWEPQMSKSEGENTYEQQENNTITINLNHRDPMNKYIELIGIDNTALNNTDNDIDNDVEDRETILNSLNLLNDCETRLSKNINNLQMILNTMKKDMNFVNKEKTIINRKKVFEIDKLNEKLAKLKSKKIRLLSKIGLNLPEQHRQQSQFPSLTYFNNDLHYSNILMSTFSINQSKDSNNDDIEHNILNHAIDFMDLKIKDLQEHLSYKKENTNSLSQQRNIWESVINIINELELKTKNIFQIHS
;
A
#
# COMPACT_ATOMS: atom_id res chain seq x y z
N MET A 1 -11.80 6.26 -43.08
CA MET A 1 -11.13 7.25 -43.97
C MET A 1 -10.18 7.99 -43.04
N ASP A 2 -9.13 7.26 -42.63
CA ASP A 2 -8.42 7.40 -41.36
C ASP A 2 -6.91 7.43 -41.62
N ASP A 3 -6.43 8.41 -42.39
CA ASP A 3 -5.02 8.46 -42.79
C ASP A 3 -4.23 9.67 -42.26
N ASP A 4 -4.80 10.52 -41.40
CA ASP A 4 -4.07 11.67 -40.81
C ASP A 4 -3.74 11.51 -39.32
N LEU A 5 -3.95 10.31 -38.77
CA LEU A 5 -3.95 10.08 -37.32
C LEU A 5 -2.65 9.52 -36.75
N GLU A 6 -1.49 9.93 -37.28
CA GLU A 6 -0.23 9.83 -36.52
C GLU A 6 0.89 10.73 -37.07
N VAL A 7 0.67 12.06 -37.08
CA VAL A 7 1.83 12.97 -37.10
C VAL A 7 2.57 12.73 -35.78
N LYS A 8 3.73 12.06 -35.85
CA LYS A 8 4.54 11.75 -34.67
C LYS A 8 4.91 13.04 -33.97
N LEU A 9 4.85 13.05 -32.64
CA LEU A 9 5.19 14.22 -31.81
C LEU A 9 6.56 14.80 -32.19
N ASP A 10 7.50 13.93 -32.60
CA ASP A 10 8.83 14.30 -33.09
C ASP A 10 8.78 15.16 -34.36
N ASP A 11 7.87 14.87 -35.29
CA ASP A 11 7.71 15.68 -36.51
C ASP A 11 7.11 17.06 -36.19
N VAL A 12 6.24 17.14 -35.19
CA VAL A 12 5.66 18.40 -34.70
C VAL A 12 6.72 19.24 -33.98
N LEU A 13 7.55 18.62 -33.15
CA LEU A 13 8.66 19.30 -32.46
C LEU A 13 9.74 19.76 -33.44
N LYS A 14 10.09 18.93 -34.43
CA LYS A 14 11.04 19.28 -35.48
C LYS A 14 10.56 20.48 -36.30
N LYS A 15 9.28 20.48 -36.72
CA LYS A 15 8.66 21.63 -37.39
C LYS A 15 8.66 22.89 -36.53
N ASN A 16 8.52 22.77 -35.20
CA ASN A 16 8.57 23.93 -34.30
C ASN A 16 9.95 24.60 -34.32
N VAL A 17 11.02 23.79 -34.27
CA VAL A 17 12.40 24.29 -34.38
C VAL A 17 12.64 24.90 -35.75
N GLU A 18 12.24 24.21 -36.83
CA GLU A 18 12.40 24.70 -38.20
C GLU A 18 11.70 26.06 -38.43
N ILE A 19 10.48 26.25 -37.91
CA ILE A 19 9.76 27.52 -38.04
C ILE A 19 10.39 28.62 -37.17
N LYS A 20 10.94 28.30 -35.99
CA LYS A 20 11.69 29.27 -35.17
C LYS A 20 12.97 29.73 -35.86
N ASP A 21 13.75 28.81 -36.40
CA ASP A 21 14.97 29.13 -37.13
C ASP A 21 14.66 29.96 -38.40
N PHE A 22 13.54 29.65 -39.06
CA PHE A 22 13.03 30.43 -40.18
C PHE A 22 12.59 31.84 -39.76
N LEU A 23 11.89 31.98 -38.63
CA LEU A 23 11.49 33.27 -38.07
C LEU A 23 12.69 34.14 -37.70
N ASP A 24 13.72 33.56 -37.09
CA ASP A 24 14.97 34.27 -36.75
C ASP A 24 15.70 34.74 -38.02
N SER A 25 15.72 33.89 -39.05
CA SER A 25 16.29 34.22 -40.37
C SER A 25 15.52 35.35 -41.05
N LEU A 26 14.18 35.33 -41.03
CA LEU A 26 13.33 36.38 -41.56
C LEU A 26 13.48 37.69 -40.77
N THR A 27 13.60 37.62 -39.45
CA THR A 27 13.81 38.80 -38.60
C THR A 27 15.17 39.45 -38.88
N ALA A 28 16.22 38.65 -39.07
CA ALA A 28 17.53 39.13 -39.48
C ALA A 28 17.51 39.76 -40.89
N LEU A 29 16.75 39.17 -41.82
CA LEU A 29 16.59 39.67 -43.18
C LEU A 29 15.76 40.96 -43.22
N HIS A 30 14.70 41.07 -42.41
CA HIS A 30 13.93 42.29 -42.21
C HIS A 30 14.78 43.43 -41.66
N ARG A 31 15.58 43.16 -40.62
CA ARG A 31 16.53 44.13 -40.06
C ARG A 31 17.53 44.61 -41.11
N ARG A 32 18.08 43.71 -41.92
CA ARG A 32 18.99 44.07 -43.03
C ARG A 32 18.29 44.90 -44.10
N ALA A 33 17.07 44.55 -44.46
CA ALA A 33 16.28 45.29 -45.47
C ALA A 33 15.96 46.72 -45.01
N LEU A 34 15.64 46.91 -43.71
CA LEU A 34 15.45 48.23 -43.12
C LEU A 34 16.75 49.05 -43.07
N SER A 35 17.88 48.45 -42.67
CA SER A 35 19.16 49.15 -42.58
C SER A 35 19.78 49.52 -43.94
N ARG A 36 19.40 48.83 -45.02
CA ARG A 36 19.92 49.10 -46.38
C ARG A 36 19.30 50.34 -47.02
N GLY A 37 18.14 50.79 -46.54
CA GLY A 37 17.46 52.01 -47.02
C GLY A 37 18.15 53.33 -46.66
N GLU A 38 19.10 53.33 -45.72
CA GLU A 38 19.73 54.57 -45.24
C GLU A 38 21.13 54.84 -45.83
N SER A 39 21.80 53.86 -46.46
CA SER A 39 23.24 53.98 -46.77
C SER A 39 23.62 54.11 -48.25
N GLU A 40 22.73 53.87 -49.21
CA GLU A 40 23.08 53.98 -50.63
C GLU A 40 21.96 54.71 -51.40
N GLY A 41 22.16 56.02 -51.61
CA GLY A 41 21.32 56.89 -52.43
C GLY A 41 21.41 56.60 -53.93
N ASN A 42 21.26 55.35 -54.35
CA ASN A 42 21.06 54.97 -55.74
C ASN A 42 19.81 54.09 -55.84
N ALA A 43 18.69 54.74 -56.13
CA ALA A 43 17.55 54.10 -56.74
C ALA A 43 18.02 53.43 -58.04
N ILE A 44 17.88 52.10 -58.16
CA ILE A 44 17.66 51.34 -59.41
C ILE A 44 17.58 49.80 -59.17
N ASP A 45 17.88 49.25 -58.00
CA ASP A 45 17.60 47.82 -57.71
C ASP A 45 16.34 47.59 -56.87
N SER A 46 15.18 47.87 -57.46
CA SER A 46 13.85 47.68 -56.87
C SER A 46 13.41 46.21 -56.77
N ASN A 47 14.31 45.23 -56.61
CA ASN A 47 13.89 43.83 -56.74
C ASN A 47 14.72 42.76 -56.02
N VAL A 48 15.14 42.97 -54.77
CA VAL A 48 15.75 41.86 -54.03
C VAL A 48 14.86 41.35 -52.90
N TYR A 49 14.19 42.19 -52.12
CA TYR A 49 13.09 41.74 -51.24
C TYR A 49 12.11 42.89 -50.94
N ASP A 50 10.84 42.71 -51.26
CA ASP A 50 9.78 43.64 -50.82
C ASP A 50 9.64 43.53 -49.29
N VAL A 51 9.91 44.64 -48.59
CA VAL A 51 9.83 44.72 -47.12
C VAL A 51 8.43 44.32 -46.64
N ASN A 52 7.38 44.55 -47.43
CA ASN A 52 6.02 44.11 -47.12
C ASN A 52 5.82 42.61 -47.27
N MET A 53 6.50 41.96 -48.23
CA MET A 53 6.51 40.49 -48.31
C MET A 53 7.19 39.89 -47.08
N ILE A 54 8.34 40.43 -46.65
CA ILE A 54 9.04 39.96 -45.45
C ILE A 54 8.17 40.14 -44.19
N ARG A 55 7.48 41.27 -44.05
CA ARG A 55 6.55 41.54 -42.93
C ARG A 55 5.41 40.52 -42.88
N ASN A 56 4.85 40.18 -44.05
CA ASN A 56 3.80 39.17 -44.17
C ASN A 56 4.32 37.74 -43.91
N ASP A 57 5.52 37.41 -44.38
CA ASP A 57 6.15 36.11 -44.14
C ASP A 57 6.45 35.89 -42.64
N ILE A 58 6.87 36.95 -41.93
CA ILE A 58 7.01 36.94 -40.46
C ILE A 58 5.66 36.70 -39.78
N LEU A 59 4.59 37.36 -40.26
CA LEU A 59 3.23 37.17 -39.73
C LEU A 59 2.72 35.74 -39.96
N ILE A 60 3.01 35.15 -41.14
CA ILE A 60 2.69 33.75 -41.45
C ILE A 60 3.46 32.81 -40.53
N ALA A 61 4.77 33.02 -40.33
CA ALA A 61 5.58 32.22 -39.41
C ALA A 61 5.06 32.28 -37.97
N PHE A 62 4.61 33.45 -37.49
CA PHE A 62 3.94 33.55 -36.18
C PHE A 62 2.61 32.80 -36.14
N ASN A 63 1.79 32.88 -37.18
CA ASN A 63 0.53 32.13 -37.28
C ASN A 63 0.76 30.61 -37.30
N ASP A 64 1.78 30.15 -38.02
CA ASP A 64 2.16 28.75 -38.08
C ASP A 64 2.68 28.27 -36.71
N LEU A 65 3.47 29.08 -35.98
CA LEU A 65 3.88 28.77 -34.61
C LEU A 65 2.70 28.70 -33.64
N VAL A 66 1.71 29.59 -33.77
CA VAL A 66 0.50 29.58 -32.94
C VAL A 66 -0.33 28.33 -33.24
N SER A 67 -0.60 28.04 -34.52
CA SER A 67 -1.36 26.84 -34.93
C SER A 67 -0.65 25.54 -34.53
N LEU A 68 0.68 25.48 -34.66
CA LEU A 68 1.49 24.33 -34.25
C LEU A 68 1.47 24.14 -32.73
N ASN A 69 1.52 25.22 -31.95
CA ASN A 69 1.39 25.14 -30.50
C ASN A 69 -0.04 24.79 -30.04
N GLU A 70 -1.08 25.26 -30.73
CA GLU A 70 -2.46 24.80 -30.51
C GLU A 70 -2.59 23.29 -30.79
N ARG A 71 -1.97 22.79 -31.87
CA ARG A 71 -1.88 21.35 -32.15
C ARG A 71 -1.09 20.59 -31.08
N LEU A 72 -0.01 21.16 -30.55
CA LEU A 72 0.73 20.58 -29.41
C LEU A 72 -0.13 20.55 -28.13
N ILE A 73 -0.93 21.58 -27.86
CA ILE A 73 -1.91 21.59 -26.76
C ILE A 73 -2.98 20.51 -26.97
N HIS A 74 -3.44 20.31 -28.20
CA HIS A 74 -4.42 19.28 -28.54
C HIS A 74 -3.83 17.86 -28.41
N PHE A 75 -2.57 17.66 -28.81
CA PHE A 75 -1.82 16.42 -28.59
C PHE A 75 -1.55 16.14 -27.10
N ASN A 76 -1.43 17.21 -26.29
CA ASN A 76 -1.39 17.14 -24.82
C ASN A 76 -2.75 16.74 -24.19
N GLY A 77 -3.78 16.45 -24.97
CA GLY A 77 -4.90 15.62 -24.53
C GLY A 77 -4.42 14.30 -23.92
N LYS A 78 -3.28 13.77 -24.40
CA LYS A 78 -2.57 12.63 -23.80
C LYS A 78 -2.05 12.95 -22.38
N ILE A 79 -1.42 14.09 -22.15
CA ILE A 79 -0.98 14.53 -20.80
C ILE A 79 -2.17 14.71 -19.86
N ASN A 80 -3.26 15.33 -20.32
CA ASN A 80 -4.49 15.44 -19.52
C ASN A 80 -5.10 14.07 -19.21
N SER A 81 -5.11 13.15 -20.18
CA SER A 81 -5.58 11.78 -19.97
C SER A 81 -4.69 11.02 -18.99
N GLU A 82 -3.38 11.28 -19.00
CA GLU A 82 -2.43 10.71 -18.05
C GLU A 82 -2.64 11.30 -16.64
N ILE A 83 -2.82 12.61 -16.50
CA ILE A 83 -3.18 13.24 -15.22
C ILE A 83 -4.45 12.62 -14.65
N VAL A 84 -5.49 12.44 -15.47
CA VAL A 84 -6.75 11.79 -15.05
C VAL A 84 -6.50 10.34 -14.67
N SER A 85 -5.68 9.61 -15.43
CA SER A 85 -5.29 8.22 -15.14
C SER A 85 -4.54 8.10 -13.81
N VAL A 86 -3.57 8.97 -13.54
CA VAL A 86 -2.80 9.00 -12.29
C VAL A 86 -3.70 9.38 -11.11
N LYS A 87 -4.57 10.38 -11.24
CA LYS A 87 -5.57 10.73 -10.21
C LYS A 87 -6.53 9.58 -9.90
N ASN A 88 -7.05 8.92 -10.93
CA ASN A 88 -7.92 7.75 -10.76
C ASN A 88 -7.19 6.59 -10.09
N THR A 89 -5.91 6.42 -10.40
CA THR A 89 -5.07 5.38 -9.80
C THR A 89 -4.78 5.71 -8.33
N ARG A 90 -4.53 6.98 -8.00
CA ARG A 90 -4.37 7.46 -6.62
C ARG A 90 -5.59 7.16 -5.76
N VAL A 91 -6.80 7.47 -6.25
CA VAL A 91 -8.05 7.15 -5.53
C VAL A 91 -8.19 5.65 -5.31
N LYS A 92 -7.91 4.84 -6.35
CA LYS A 92 -7.92 3.37 -6.21
C LYS A 92 -6.89 2.88 -5.20
N TYR A 93 -5.71 3.49 -5.15
CA TYR A 93 -4.65 3.13 -4.22
C TYR A 93 -5.02 3.47 -2.76
N LEU A 94 -5.63 4.64 -2.52
CA LEU A 94 -6.17 5.02 -1.22
C LEU A 94 -7.24 4.05 -0.74
N ASN A 95 -8.19 3.68 -1.60
CA ASN A 95 -9.21 2.68 -1.26
C ASN A 95 -8.61 1.32 -0.90
N LEU A 96 -7.48 0.95 -1.53
CA LEU A 96 -6.75 -0.28 -1.17
C LEU A 96 -6.05 -0.15 0.18
N ILE A 97 -5.47 1.01 0.52
CA ILE A 97 -4.89 1.25 1.85
C ILE A 97 -5.98 1.16 2.93
N GLU A 98 -7.13 1.78 2.70
CA GLU A 98 -8.24 1.72 3.64
C GLU A 98 -8.71 0.27 3.86
N LEU A 99 -8.88 -0.49 2.78
CA LEU A 99 -9.24 -1.90 2.86
C LEU A 99 -8.17 -2.76 3.56
N GLU A 100 -6.89 -2.47 3.33
CA GLU A 100 -5.79 -3.13 4.04
C GLU A 100 -5.84 -2.85 5.54
N ASN A 101 -6.04 -1.58 5.94
CA ASN A 101 -6.19 -1.20 7.35
C ASN A 101 -7.38 -1.92 8.01
N GLN A 102 -8.52 -2.01 7.31
CA GLN A 102 -9.67 -2.77 7.79
C GLN A 102 -9.34 -4.25 8.01
N LEU A 103 -8.63 -4.88 7.08
CA LEU A 103 -8.21 -6.29 7.18
C LEU A 103 -7.16 -6.50 8.28
N LEU A 104 -6.25 -5.56 8.50
CA LEU A 104 -5.27 -5.59 9.59
C LEU A 104 -5.95 -5.46 10.95
N VAL A 105 -6.95 -4.58 11.09
CA VAL A 105 -7.78 -4.47 12.29
C VAL A 105 -8.63 -5.72 12.50
N GLU A 106 -9.16 -6.32 11.44
CA GLU A 106 -9.87 -7.59 11.54
C GLU A 106 -8.93 -8.72 12.01
N ARG A 107 -7.72 -8.78 11.46
CA ARG A 107 -6.69 -9.76 11.85
C ARG A 107 -6.28 -9.60 13.32
N SER A 108 -6.11 -8.37 13.81
CA SER A 108 -5.71 -8.14 15.21
C SER A 108 -6.78 -8.56 16.22
N LYS A 109 -8.07 -8.62 15.83
CA LYS A 109 -9.14 -9.20 16.66
C LYS A 109 -9.01 -10.71 16.85
N TRP A 110 -8.33 -11.40 15.93
CA TRP A 110 -8.08 -12.85 16.02
C TRP A 110 -6.79 -13.15 16.77
N GLU A 111 -5.88 -12.20 16.88
CA GLU A 111 -4.76 -12.33 17.81
C GLU A 111 -5.33 -12.41 19.22
N PRO A 112 -4.82 -13.32 20.07
CA PRO A 112 -5.24 -13.33 21.46
C PRO A 112 -4.92 -11.93 21.98
N GLN A 113 -5.97 -11.15 22.29
CA GLN A 113 -5.74 -10.07 23.22
C GLN A 113 -5.14 -10.78 24.42
N MET A 114 -3.87 -10.52 24.69
CA MET A 114 -3.42 -10.57 26.05
C MET A 114 -4.24 -9.49 26.77
N SER A 115 -5.54 -9.74 26.99
CA SER A 115 -6.05 -9.59 28.33
C SER A 115 -5.03 -10.34 29.16
N LYS A 116 -4.08 -9.56 29.66
CA LYS A 116 -3.52 -9.80 30.96
C LYS A 116 -4.65 -10.45 31.72
N SER A 117 -4.43 -11.69 32.10
CA SER A 117 -4.97 -12.14 33.36
C SER A 117 -4.44 -11.13 34.39
N GLU A 118 -5.07 -9.95 34.49
CA GLU A 118 -5.77 -9.59 35.69
C GLU A 118 -6.45 -10.92 36.12
N GLY A 119 -5.86 -11.76 36.97
CA GLY A 119 -4.87 -11.41 37.99
C GLY A 119 -5.49 -10.53 39.08
N GLU A 120 -6.64 -9.91 38.80
CA GLU A 120 -7.57 -9.36 39.76
C GLU A 120 -8.72 -10.34 39.91
N ASN A 121 -8.48 -11.37 40.71
CA ASN A 121 -9.23 -11.58 41.95
C ASN A 121 -10.72 -11.16 41.96
N THR A 122 -11.48 -11.56 40.94
CA THR A 122 -12.94 -11.77 41.05
C THR A 122 -13.27 -13.24 40.90
N TYR A 123 -12.42 -14.09 41.48
CA TYR A 123 -12.98 -15.15 42.30
C TYR A 123 -13.57 -14.46 43.53
N GLU A 124 -14.84 -14.04 43.42
CA GLU A 124 -15.74 -14.47 44.48
C GLU A 124 -15.46 -15.95 44.63
N GLN A 125 -14.77 -16.26 45.72
CA GLN A 125 -14.52 -17.61 46.14
C GLN A 125 -15.89 -18.27 46.19
N GLN A 126 -16.24 -18.99 45.13
CA GLN A 126 -17.13 -20.12 45.28
C GLN A 126 -16.32 -21.13 46.12
N GLU A 127 -16.36 -20.92 47.43
CA GLU A 127 -15.97 -21.87 48.47
C GLU A 127 -16.74 -23.20 48.34
N ASN A 128 -17.62 -23.34 47.34
CA ASN A 128 -18.54 -24.45 47.18
C ASN A 128 -18.14 -25.49 46.10
N ASN A 129 -16.95 -25.40 45.51
CA ASN A 129 -16.41 -26.51 44.70
C ASN A 129 -15.46 -27.41 45.50
N THR A 130 -15.60 -27.45 46.83
CA THR A 130 -15.08 -28.57 47.61
C THR A 130 -15.89 -29.82 47.31
N ILE A 131 -15.27 -30.76 46.59
CA ILE A 131 -15.79 -32.13 46.52
C ILE A 131 -15.55 -32.76 47.89
N THR A 132 -16.54 -32.67 48.79
CA THR A 132 -16.47 -33.28 50.12
C THR A 132 -16.68 -34.78 49.98
N ILE A 133 -15.59 -35.54 50.03
CA ILE A 133 -15.63 -37.01 49.98
C ILE A 133 -15.82 -37.52 51.41
N ASN A 134 -17.03 -37.96 51.74
CA ASN A 134 -17.30 -38.58 53.03
C ASN A 134 -16.71 -40.00 53.08
N LEU A 135 -15.59 -40.14 53.77
CA LEU A 135 -14.87 -41.39 53.95
C LEU A 135 -15.39 -42.17 55.17
N ASN A 136 -16.53 -42.86 55.02
CA ASN A 136 -17.21 -43.58 56.11
C ASN A 136 -16.56 -44.92 56.53
N HIS A 137 -15.29 -45.15 56.14
CA HIS A 137 -14.52 -46.34 56.52
C HIS A 137 -13.81 -46.17 57.87
N ARG A 138 -13.66 -44.93 58.34
CA ARG A 138 -13.01 -44.61 59.62
C ARG A 138 -13.83 -45.07 60.83
N ASP A 139 -15.15 -45.04 60.76
CA ASP A 139 -16.00 -45.49 61.88
C ASP A 139 -15.82 -46.98 62.23
N PRO A 140 -15.92 -47.94 61.29
CA PRO A 140 -15.65 -49.35 61.60
C PRO A 140 -14.17 -49.60 61.92
N MET A 141 -13.25 -48.83 61.33
CA MET A 141 -11.81 -48.93 61.64
C MET A 141 -11.52 -48.50 63.08
N ASN A 142 -12.08 -47.38 63.54
CA ASN A 142 -11.90 -46.89 64.90
C ASN A 142 -12.54 -47.84 65.91
N LYS A 143 -13.73 -48.40 65.62
CA LYS A 143 -14.35 -49.43 66.45
C LYS A 143 -13.52 -50.71 66.55
N TYR A 144 -12.86 -51.10 65.46
CA TYR A 144 -11.92 -52.23 65.48
C TYR A 144 -10.71 -51.92 66.36
N ILE A 145 -10.12 -50.73 66.23
CA ILE A 145 -8.98 -50.27 67.02
C ILE A 145 -9.33 -50.15 68.51
N GLU A 146 -10.54 -49.67 68.84
CA GLU A 146 -11.03 -49.62 70.23
C GLU A 146 -11.26 -51.01 70.84
N LEU A 147 -11.65 -52.00 70.02
CA LEU A 147 -11.99 -53.35 70.48
C LEU A 147 -10.75 -54.23 70.70
N ILE A 148 -9.69 -54.04 69.90
CA ILE A 148 -8.44 -54.82 70.00
C ILE A 148 -7.32 -54.06 70.73
N GLY A 149 -7.38 -52.73 70.74
CA GLY A 149 -6.31 -51.86 71.24
C GLY A 149 -5.24 -51.59 70.18
N ILE A 150 -4.72 -50.36 70.15
CA ILE A 150 -3.72 -49.91 69.15
C ILE A 150 -2.47 -50.79 69.17
N ASP A 151 -2.06 -51.23 70.36
CA ASP A 151 -0.84 -52.00 70.59
C ASP A 151 -0.90 -53.43 70.02
N ASN A 152 -2.10 -53.98 69.85
CA ASN A 152 -2.32 -55.32 69.31
C ASN A 152 -2.64 -55.31 67.81
N THR A 153 -2.57 -54.14 67.16
CA THR A 153 -2.74 -54.03 65.71
C THR A 153 -1.42 -54.27 64.97
N ALA A 154 -1.50 -54.75 63.72
CA ALA A 154 -0.34 -55.01 62.86
C ALA A 154 0.58 -53.80 62.59
N LEU A 155 0.18 -52.58 62.99
CA LEU A 155 0.96 -51.36 62.84
C LEU A 155 1.98 -51.13 63.98
N ASN A 156 1.80 -51.75 65.15
CA ASN A 156 2.67 -51.52 66.33
C ASN A 156 3.49 -52.75 66.75
N ASN A 157 3.29 -53.91 66.13
CA ASN A 157 4.06 -55.11 66.41
C ASN A 157 5.47 -55.05 65.78
N THR A 158 6.41 -54.46 66.52
CA THR A 158 7.83 -54.77 66.36
C THR A 158 8.09 -56.15 66.98
N ASP A 159 8.16 -57.16 66.12
CA ASP A 159 8.74 -58.49 66.34
C ASP A 159 8.47 -59.18 67.71
N ASN A 160 7.62 -60.21 67.64
CA ASN A 160 7.68 -61.44 68.44
C ASN A 160 7.16 -61.42 69.89
N ASP A 161 5.89 -61.07 70.11
CA ASP A 161 5.10 -61.72 71.17
C ASP A 161 3.61 -61.72 70.76
N ILE A 162 3.23 -62.71 69.94
CA ILE A 162 1.82 -63.13 69.89
C ILE A 162 1.60 -63.94 71.17
N ASP A 163 1.52 -63.23 72.29
CA ASP A 163 1.17 -63.85 73.56
C ASP A 163 -0.27 -64.33 73.41
N ASN A 164 -0.43 -65.65 73.42
CA ASN A 164 -1.70 -66.34 73.19
C ASN A 164 -2.60 -66.17 74.41
N ASP A 165 -3.05 -64.95 74.68
CA ASP A 165 -4.27 -64.78 75.45
C ASP A 165 -5.41 -65.19 74.54
N VAL A 166 -6.18 -66.20 74.96
CA VAL A 166 -7.23 -66.81 74.15
C VAL A 166 -8.33 -65.76 73.93
N GLU A 167 -8.22 -64.99 72.86
CA GLU A 167 -9.26 -64.05 72.43
C GLU A 167 -10.55 -64.83 72.26
N ASP A 168 -11.61 -64.37 72.94
CA ASP A 168 -12.92 -65.00 72.90
C ASP A 168 -13.40 -65.09 71.44
N ARG A 169 -13.96 -66.24 71.05
CA ARG A 169 -14.39 -66.52 69.66
C ARG A 169 -15.30 -65.42 69.12
N GLU A 170 -16.12 -64.83 69.98
CA GLU A 170 -17.02 -63.74 69.64
C GLU A 170 -16.27 -62.44 69.32
N THR A 171 -15.17 -62.15 70.01
CA THR A 171 -14.31 -60.97 69.74
C THR A 171 -13.57 -61.10 68.41
N ILE A 172 -13.07 -62.29 68.06
CA ILE A 172 -12.43 -62.57 66.77
C ILE A 172 -13.43 -62.45 65.60
N LEU A 173 -14.64 -62.98 65.77
CA LEU A 173 -15.69 -62.87 64.74
C LEU A 173 -16.14 -61.41 64.55
N ASN A 174 -16.28 -60.66 65.64
CA ASN A 174 -16.67 -59.25 65.58
C ASN A 174 -15.57 -58.37 64.97
N SER A 175 -14.30 -58.64 65.29
CA SER A 175 -13.18 -57.91 64.70
C SER A 175 -13.02 -58.17 63.20
N LEU A 176 -13.17 -59.43 62.77
CA LEU A 176 -13.19 -59.82 61.36
C LEU A 176 -14.35 -59.14 60.61
N ASN A 177 -15.55 -59.11 61.20
CA ASN A 177 -16.71 -58.45 60.61
C ASN A 177 -16.49 -56.93 60.46
N LEU A 178 -15.89 -56.27 61.46
CA LEU A 178 -15.57 -54.84 61.39
C LEU A 178 -14.49 -54.54 60.32
N LEU A 179 -13.49 -55.41 60.17
CA LEU A 179 -12.49 -55.30 59.11
C LEU A 179 -13.10 -55.51 57.72
N ASN A 180 -13.94 -56.53 57.54
CA ASN A 180 -14.67 -56.76 56.28
C ASN A 180 -15.59 -55.57 55.93
N ASP A 181 -16.26 -54.99 56.92
CA ASP A 181 -17.06 -53.77 56.74
C ASP A 181 -16.19 -52.57 56.35
N CYS A 182 -14.99 -52.44 56.94
CA CYS A 182 -14.04 -51.40 56.57
C CYS A 182 -13.54 -51.59 55.13
N GLU A 183 -13.13 -52.81 54.76
CA GLU A 183 -12.64 -53.16 53.43
C GLU A 183 -13.69 -52.91 52.35
N THR A 184 -14.93 -53.34 52.57
CA THR A 184 -16.03 -53.14 51.61
C THR A 184 -16.36 -51.65 51.44
N ARG A 185 -16.36 -50.86 52.52
CA ARG A 185 -16.57 -49.40 52.47
C ARG A 185 -15.40 -48.68 51.81
N LEU A 186 -14.17 -49.07 52.09
CA LEU A 186 -12.96 -48.50 51.49
C LEU A 186 -12.93 -48.79 49.98
N SER A 187 -13.22 -50.04 49.59
CA SER A 187 -13.31 -50.45 48.17
C SER A 187 -14.37 -49.67 47.41
N LYS A 188 -15.56 -49.45 48.00
CA LYS A 188 -16.61 -48.60 47.42
C LYS A 188 -16.14 -47.16 47.23
N ASN A 189 -15.44 -46.59 48.21
CA ASN A 189 -14.90 -45.22 48.11
C ASN A 189 -13.83 -45.10 47.02
N ILE A 190 -12.92 -46.07 46.94
CA ILE A 190 -11.90 -46.13 45.88
C ILE A 190 -12.57 -46.18 44.50
N ASN A 191 -13.57 -47.04 44.33
CA ASN A 191 -14.32 -47.14 43.06
C ASN A 191 -15.02 -45.82 42.70
N ASN A 192 -15.65 -45.15 43.68
CA ASN A 192 -16.30 -43.85 43.46
C ASN A 192 -15.29 -42.78 43.01
N LEU A 193 -14.11 -42.71 43.63
CA LEU A 193 -13.04 -41.78 43.25
C LEU A 193 -12.51 -42.08 41.84
N GLN A 194 -12.36 -43.36 41.49
CA GLN A 194 -11.97 -43.76 40.14
C GLN A 194 -13.02 -43.36 39.09
N MET A 195 -14.32 -43.48 39.39
CA MET A 195 -15.39 -43.04 38.50
C MET A 195 -15.36 -41.52 38.28
N ILE A 196 -15.14 -40.73 39.33
CA ILE A 196 -15.00 -39.26 39.23
C ILE A 196 -13.78 -38.91 38.40
N LEU A 197 -12.63 -39.54 38.65
CA LEU A 197 -11.40 -39.31 37.92
C LEU A 197 -11.54 -39.68 36.43
N ASN A 198 -12.25 -40.76 36.11
CA ASN A 198 -12.55 -41.13 34.73
C ASN A 198 -13.47 -40.12 34.03
N THR A 199 -14.46 -39.57 34.75
CA THR A 199 -15.33 -38.51 34.24
C THR A 199 -14.53 -37.24 33.96
N MET A 200 -13.69 -36.80 34.90
CA MET A 200 -12.82 -35.65 34.71
C MET A 200 -11.83 -35.83 33.55
N LYS A 201 -11.28 -37.04 33.39
CA LYS A 201 -10.45 -37.37 32.21
C LYS A 201 -11.22 -37.29 30.91
N LYS A 202 -12.48 -37.74 30.89
CA LYS A 202 -13.37 -37.62 29.72
C LYS A 202 -13.64 -36.16 29.39
N ASP A 203 -13.91 -35.34 30.39
CA ASP A 203 -14.15 -33.90 30.22
C ASP A 203 -12.88 -33.19 29.74
N MET A 204 -11.72 -33.51 30.30
CA MET A 204 -10.44 -32.98 29.83
C MET A 204 -10.17 -33.35 28.37
N ASN A 205 -10.47 -34.60 27.98
CA ASN A 205 -10.35 -35.03 26.59
C ASN A 205 -11.33 -34.30 25.66
N PHE A 206 -12.56 -34.05 26.13
CA PHE A 206 -13.53 -33.24 25.39
C PHE A 206 -13.04 -31.81 25.22
N VAL A 207 -12.59 -31.14 26.29
CA VAL A 207 -12.02 -29.79 26.26
C VAL A 207 -10.84 -29.70 25.31
N ASN A 208 -9.92 -30.67 25.35
CA ASN A 208 -8.78 -30.72 24.44
C ASN A 208 -9.23 -30.86 22.98
N LYS A 209 -10.18 -31.75 22.69
CA LYS A 209 -10.74 -31.89 21.34
C LYS A 209 -11.39 -30.60 20.87
N GLU A 210 -12.25 -29.99 21.68
CA GLU A 210 -12.93 -28.75 21.33
C GLU A 210 -11.94 -27.61 21.10
N LYS A 211 -10.93 -27.48 21.98
CA LYS A 211 -9.83 -26.51 21.83
C LYS A 211 -9.09 -26.71 20.51
N THR A 212 -8.81 -27.95 20.11
CA THR A 212 -8.16 -28.21 18.82
C THR A 212 -9.04 -27.84 17.64
N ILE A 213 -10.36 -28.09 17.70
CA ILE A 213 -11.32 -27.73 16.65
C ILE A 213 -11.40 -26.20 16.52
N ILE A 214 -11.55 -25.48 17.63
CA ILE A 214 -11.61 -24.02 17.65
C ILE A 214 -10.30 -23.41 17.14
N ASN A 215 -9.14 -23.94 17.57
CA ASN A 215 -7.84 -23.47 17.08
C ASN A 215 -7.69 -23.66 15.58
N ARG A 216 -8.13 -24.79 15.01
CA ARG A 216 -8.12 -25.01 13.55
C ARG A 216 -9.01 -23.99 12.82
N LYS A 217 -10.21 -23.72 13.32
CA LYS A 217 -11.11 -22.70 12.75
C LYS A 217 -10.49 -21.30 12.81
N LYS A 218 -9.85 -20.95 13.93
CA LYS A 218 -9.12 -19.69 14.09
C LYS A 218 -7.99 -19.56 13.06
N VAL A 219 -7.13 -20.57 12.95
CA VAL A 219 -6.01 -20.57 11.98
C VAL A 219 -6.53 -20.42 10.57
N PHE A 220 -7.59 -21.14 10.20
CA PHE A 220 -8.22 -21.04 8.89
C PHE A 220 -8.72 -19.62 8.55
N GLU A 221 -9.39 -18.94 9.49
CA GLU A 221 -9.84 -17.56 9.25
C GLU A 221 -8.65 -16.57 9.17
N ILE A 222 -7.59 -16.77 9.97
CA ILE A 222 -6.35 -15.99 9.86
C ILE A 222 -5.70 -16.18 8.48
N ASP A 223 -5.59 -17.42 8.01
CA ASP A 223 -5.00 -17.73 6.70
C ASP A 223 -5.80 -17.10 5.55
N LYS A 224 -7.13 -17.12 5.64
CA LYS A 224 -8.02 -16.46 4.69
C LYS A 224 -7.85 -14.93 4.69
N LEU A 225 -7.61 -14.32 5.85
CA LEU A 225 -7.27 -12.89 5.93
C LEU A 225 -5.89 -12.61 5.32
N ASN A 226 -4.90 -13.46 5.59
CA ASN A 226 -3.56 -13.35 5.01
C ASN A 226 -3.59 -13.49 3.48
N GLU A 227 -4.40 -14.39 2.93
CA GLU A 227 -4.59 -14.54 1.49
C GLU A 227 -5.23 -13.28 0.87
N LYS A 228 -6.22 -12.68 1.54
CA LYS A 228 -6.81 -11.40 1.12
C LYS A 228 -5.78 -10.27 1.14
N LEU A 229 -4.96 -10.17 2.19
CA LEU A 229 -3.87 -9.19 2.30
C LEU A 229 -2.83 -9.38 1.18
N ALA A 230 -2.43 -10.61 0.88
CA ALA A 230 -1.50 -10.91 -0.21
C ALA A 230 -2.08 -10.52 -1.59
N LYS A 231 -3.37 -10.80 -1.83
CA LYS A 231 -4.08 -10.35 -3.04
C LYS A 231 -4.10 -8.83 -3.14
N LEU A 232 -4.30 -8.14 -2.01
CA LEU A 232 -4.32 -6.68 -1.95
C LEU A 232 -2.94 -6.09 -2.25
N LYS A 233 -1.86 -6.64 -1.66
CA LYS A 233 -0.47 -6.30 -1.96
C LYS A 233 -0.17 -6.44 -3.46
N SER A 234 -0.55 -7.56 -4.08
CA SER A 234 -0.36 -7.75 -5.54
C SER A 234 -1.12 -6.73 -6.39
N LYS A 235 -2.32 -6.33 -5.97
CA LYS A 235 -3.11 -5.28 -6.65
C LYS A 235 -2.43 -3.92 -6.53
N LYS A 236 -1.87 -3.58 -5.37
CA LYS A 236 -1.11 -2.34 -5.15
C LYS A 236 0.11 -2.28 -6.06
N ILE A 237 0.93 -3.33 -6.09
CA ILE A 237 2.10 -3.43 -6.97
C ILE A 237 1.71 -3.25 -8.44
N ARG A 238 0.62 -3.89 -8.89
CA ARG A 238 0.11 -3.75 -10.26
C ARG A 238 -0.38 -2.32 -10.58
N LEU A 239 -0.86 -1.56 -9.60
CA LEU A 239 -1.21 -0.16 -9.82
C LEU A 239 0.03 0.73 -9.89
N LEU A 240 1.06 0.44 -9.09
CA LEU A 240 2.32 1.19 -9.12
C LEU A 240 3.08 0.98 -10.43
N SER A 241 3.14 -0.26 -10.92
CA SER A 241 3.76 -0.55 -12.22
C SER A 241 3.06 0.18 -13.39
N LYS A 242 1.73 0.35 -13.32
CA LYS A 242 0.97 1.15 -14.30
C LYS A 242 1.33 2.63 -14.30
N ILE A 243 1.84 3.17 -13.20
CA ILE A 243 2.25 4.58 -13.09
C ILE A 243 3.74 4.75 -13.43
N GLY A 244 4.48 3.65 -13.59
CA GLY A 244 5.90 3.62 -13.90
C GLY A 244 6.81 3.48 -12.68
N LEU A 245 6.24 3.18 -11.51
CA LEU A 245 7.01 2.89 -10.30
C LEU A 245 7.16 1.37 -10.17
N ASN A 246 8.28 0.86 -10.69
CA ASN A 246 8.62 -0.55 -10.62
C ASN A 246 9.37 -0.81 -9.31
N LEU A 247 8.86 -1.75 -8.51
CA LEU A 247 9.60 -2.25 -7.36
C LEU A 247 10.78 -3.11 -7.85
N PRO A 248 11.93 -3.12 -7.13
CA PRO A 248 13.02 -4.05 -7.41
C PRO A 248 12.46 -5.48 -7.43
N GLU A 249 12.54 -6.15 -8.58
CA GLU A 249 11.88 -7.42 -8.81
C GLU A 249 12.38 -8.51 -7.85
N GLN A 250 11.46 -9.08 -7.06
CA GLN A 250 11.50 -10.51 -6.76
C GLN A 250 10.37 -11.20 -7.54
N HIS A 251 10.76 -11.84 -8.65
CA HIS A 251 10.02 -12.86 -9.39
C HIS A 251 8.56 -12.56 -9.76
N ARG A 252 8.30 -12.11 -11.00
CA ARG A 252 7.32 -12.75 -11.91
C ARG A 252 7.72 -12.57 -13.37
N GLN A 253 8.36 -13.60 -13.91
CA GLN A 253 8.30 -13.90 -15.33
C GLN A 253 6.82 -13.91 -15.78
N GLN A 254 6.55 -13.43 -16.99
CA GLN A 254 5.24 -13.35 -17.66
C GLN A 254 4.42 -12.08 -17.40
N SER A 255 4.78 -10.98 -18.06
CA SER A 255 3.89 -10.37 -19.05
C SER A 255 4.71 -9.55 -20.04
N GLN A 256 4.88 -10.11 -21.23
CA GLN A 256 5.29 -9.37 -22.42
C GLN A 256 4.15 -8.41 -22.79
N PHE A 257 4.12 -7.24 -22.17
CA PHE A 257 3.44 -6.08 -22.75
C PHE A 257 4.52 -5.01 -22.94
N PRO A 258 4.80 -4.59 -24.18
CA PRO A 258 5.68 -3.45 -24.40
C PRO A 258 4.97 -2.24 -23.82
N SER A 259 5.42 -1.81 -22.64
CA SER A 259 5.12 -0.50 -22.10
C SER A 259 5.47 0.52 -23.19
N LEU A 260 4.50 1.34 -23.59
CA LEU A 260 4.70 2.53 -24.42
C LEU A 260 5.56 3.53 -23.63
N THR A 261 6.85 3.25 -23.53
CA THR A 261 7.90 4.19 -23.12
C THR A 261 8.18 5.12 -24.30
N TYR A 262 7.25 6.04 -24.56
CA TYR A 262 7.43 7.13 -25.54
C TYR A 262 7.39 8.52 -24.86
N PHE A 263 7.83 8.59 -23.61
CA PHE A 263 8.24 9.82 -22.93
C PHE A 263 9.52 9.53 -22.13
N ASN A 264 10.56 9.14 -22.86
CA ASN A 264 11.92 8.90 -22.34
C ASN A 264 12.86 10.08 -22.63
N ASN A 265 12.35 11.31 -22.55
CA ASN A 265 13.21 12.48 -22.43
C ASN A 265 13.03 13.00 -21.00
N ASP A 266 14.11 12.92 -20.22
CA ASP A 266 14.27 13.34 -18.82
C ASP A 266 13.89 12.33 -17.73
N LEU A 267 14.44 11.12 -17.84
CA LEU A 267 14.62 10.12 -16.77
C LEU A 267 15.61 10.58 -15.66
N HIS A 268 15.50 11.84 -15.22
CA HIS A 268 16.19 12.33 -14.03
C HIS A 268 15.44 11.92 -12.74
N TYR A 269 14.14 11.63 -12.81
CA TYR A 269 13.30 11.32 -11.64
C TYR A 269 13.43 9.89 -11.11
N SER A 270 13.59 8.87 -11.96
CA SER A 270 13.80 7.50 -11.47
C SER A 270 15.17 7.36 -10.78
N ASN A 271 16.18 8.06 -11.30
CA ASN A 271 17.51 8.11 -10.73
C ASN A 271 17.58 8.99 -9.48
N ILE A 272 16.85 10.12 -9.40
CA ILE A 272 16.76 10.90 -8.17
C ILE A 272 16.10 10.07 -7.07
N LEU A 273 14.96 9.41 -7.33
CA LEU A 273 14.31 8.59 -6.31
C LEU A 273 15.17 7.37 -5.93
N MET A 274 15.75 6.65 -6.88
CA MET A 274 16.72 5.58 -6.57
C MET A 274 17.91 6.10 -5.75
N SER A 275 18.39 7.31 -6.02
CA SER A 275 19.51 7.91 -5.28
C SER A 275 19.11 8.40 -3.88
N THR A 276 17.93 8.99 -3.70
CA THR A 276 17.43 9.43 -2.38
C THR A 276 17.01 8.25 -1.51
N PHE A 277 16.53 7.16 -2.12
CA PHE A 277 16.27 5.90 -1.41
C PHE A 277 17.55 5.10 -1.08
N SER A 278 18.64 5.30 -1.82
CA SER A 278 19.92 4.60 -1.60
C SER A 278 20.83 5.27 -0.55
N ILE A 279 20.52 6.49 -0.07
CA ILE A 279 21.44 7.24 0.79
C ILE A 279 21.51 6.74 2.25
N ASN A 280 20.56 5.92 2.72
CA ASN A 280 20.53 5.50 4.14
C ASN A 280 20.41 4.00 4.42
N GLN A 281 20.52 3.11 3.41
CA GLN A 281 20.40 1.67 3.66
C GLN A 281 21.75 0.97 3.48
N SER A 282 22.33 0.60 4.62
CA SER A 282 23.35 -0.44 4.75
C SER A 282 22.93 -1.68 3.95
N LYS A 283 23.90 -2.32 3.29
CA LYS A 283 23.76 -3.44 2.34
C LYS A 283 23.06 -4.73 2.85
N ASP A 284 22.44 -4.69 4.02
CA ASP A 284 21.81 -5.84 4.70
C ASP A 284 20.31 -5.65 4.99
N SER A 285 19.64 -4.60 4.45
CA SER A 285 18.19 -4.45 4.63
C SER A 285 17.41 -5.46 3.77
N ASN A 286 16.51 -6.21 4.41
CA ASN A 286 15.66 -7.20 3.76
C ASN A 286 14.83 -6.52 2.65
N ASN A 287 14.66 -7.19 1.51
CA ASN A 287 13.85 -6.70 0.38
C ASN A 287 12.42 -6.28 0.80
N ASP A 288 11.87 -6.87 1.86
CA ASP A 288 10.57 -6.51 2.43
C ASP A 288 10.53 -5.08 2.99
N ASP A 289 11.63 -4.58 3.56
CA ASP A 289 11.73 -3.22 4.11
C ASP A 289 11.78 -2.16 3.00
N ILE A 290 12.43 -2.49 1.88
CA ILE A 290 12.49 -1.63 0.70
C ILE A 290 11.10 -1.55 0.06
N GLU A 291 10.43 -2.69 -0.13
CA GLU A 291 9.07 -2.74 -0.66
C GLU A 291 8.07 -1.99 0.22
N HIS A 292 8.16 -2.12 1.54
CA HIS A 292 7.28 -1.42 2.47
C HIS A 292 7.49 0.10 2.41
N ASN A 293 8.73 0.57 2.35
CA ASN A 293 9.05 1.98 2.18
C ASN A 293 8.51 2.54 0.86
N ILE A 294 8.63 1.79 -0.24
CA ILE A 294 8.08 2.20 -1.54
C ILE A 294 6.55 2.30 -1.48
N LEU A 295 5.87 1.35 -0.85
CA LEU A 295 4.42 1.37 -0.70
C LEU A 295 3.92 2.56 0.14
N ASN A 296 4.69 2.97 1.14
CA ASN A 296 4.38 4.10 2.01
C ASN A 296 4.52 5.45 1.28
N HIS A 297 5.52 5.59 0.40
CA HIS A 297 5.77 6.82 -0.37
C HIS A 297 5.09 6.85 -1.75
N ALA A 298 4.34 5.80 -2.10
CA ALA A 298 3.65 5.72 -3.38
C ALA A 298 2.66 6.88 -3.63
N ILE A 299 2.01 7.39 -2.58
CA ILE A 299 1.09 8.52 -2.68
C ILE A 299 1.86 9.80 -3.01
N ASP A 300 2.98 10.04 -2.30
CA ASP A 300 3.85 11.20 -2.52
C ASP A 300 4.37 11.22 -3.96
N PHE A 301 4.75 10.05 -4.49
CA PHE A 301 5.15 9.91 -5.89
C PHE A 301 4.03 10.25 -6.87
N MET A 302 2.80 9.76 -6.63
CA MET A 302 1.65 10.08 -7.47
C MET A 302 1.34 11.58 -7.45
N ASP A 303 1.43 12.22 -6.28
CA ASP A 303 1.19 13.65 -6.12
C ASP A 303 2.28 14.50 -6.81
N LEU A 304 3.54 14.10 -6.69
CA LEU A 304 4.66 14.71 -7.40
C LEU A 304 4.48 14.59 -8.93
N LYS A 305 4.12 13.40 -9.43
CA LYS A 305 3.89 13.16 -10.85
C LYS A 305 2.70 13.97 -11.38
N ILE A 306 1.62 14.11 -10.61
CA ILE A 306 0.49 14.97 -10.98
C ILE A 306 0.96 16.43 -11.09
N LYS A 307 1.73 16.92 -10.11
CA LYS A 307 2.23 18.30 -10.09
C LYS A 307 3.13 18.59 -11.28
N ASP A 308 4.07 17.69 -11.58
CA ASP A 308 4.99 17.81 -12.71
C ASP A 308 4.24 17.86 -14.06
N LEU A 309 3.29 16.94 -14.28
CA LEU A 309 2.47 16.96 -15.49
C LEU A 309 1.62 18.24 -15.62
N GLN A 310 1.15 18.79 -14.49
CA GLN A 310 0.43 20.07 -14.47
C GLN A 310 1.34 21.27 -14.76
N GLU A 311 2.58 21.25 -14.29
CA GLU A 311 3.59 22.27 -14.54
C GLU A 311 4.00 22.29 -16.02
N HIS A 312 4.27 21.12 -16.60
CA HIS A 312 4.53 20.97 -18.04
C HIS A 312 3.39 21.51 -18.91
N LEU A 313 2.15 21.27 -18.50
CA LEU A 313 0.97 21.78 -19.21
C LEU A 313 0.82 23.30 -19.06
N SER A 314 1.16 23.84 -17.89
CA SER A 314 1.09 25.28 -17.61
C SER A 314 2.16 26.05 -18.40
N TYR A 315 3.41 25.57 -18.39
CA TYR A 315 4.51 26.15 -19.16
C TYR A 315 4.19 26.24 -20.66
N LYS A 316 3.62 25.17 -21.24
CA LYS A 316 3.26 25.17 -22.67
C LYS A 316 2.09 26.10 -22.99
N LYS A 317 1.11 26.24 -22.09
CA LYS A 317 0.03 27.24 -22.23
C LYS A 317 0.57 28.66 -22.19
N GLU A 318 1.49 28.93 -21.27
CA GLU A 318 2.15 30.23 -21.15
C GLU A 318 2.96 30.57 -22.40
N ASN A 319 3.73 29.62 -22.94
CA ASN A 319 4.45 29.78 -24.19
C ASN A 319 3.52 30.08 -25.39
N THR A 320 2.35 29.45 -25.43
CA THR A 320 1.33 29.70 -26.48
C THR A 320 0.75 31.11 -26.35
N ASN A 321 0.45 31.54 -25.13
CA ASN A 321 -0.04 32.88 -24.85
C ASN A 321 1.01 33.94 -25.22
N SER A 322 2.28 33.71 -24.89
CA SER A 322 3.39 34.60 -25.23
C SER A 322 3.55 34.78 -26.74
N LEU A 323 3.52 33.68 -27.52
CA LEU A 323 3.61 33.75 -28.98
C LEU A 323 2.38 34.43 -29.61
N SER A 324 1.19 34.21 -29.07
CA SER A 324 -0.02 34.92 -29.50
C SER A 324 0.08 36.43 -29.24
N GLN A 325 0.62 36.84 -28.09
CA GLN A 325 0.89 38.24 -27.78
C GLN A 325 1.91 38.85 -28.75
N GLN A 326 3.03 38.17 -29.02
CA GLN A 326 4.03 38.62 -29.98
C GLN A 326 3.46 38.78 -31.39
N ARG A 327 2.62 37.85 -31.85
CA ARG A 327 1.90 37.97 -33.12
C ARG A 327 1.02 39.22 -33.15
N ASN A 328 0.21 39.45 -32.12
CA ASN A 328 -0.71 40.58 -32.09
C ASN A 328 0.03 41.92 -32.05
N ILE A 329 1.19 41.98 -31.37
CA ILE A 329 2.07 43.15 -31.39
C ILE A 329 2.62 43.37 -32.81
N TRP A 330 3.10 42.32 -33.48
CA TRP A 330 3.62 42.41 -34.84
C TRP A 330 2.57 42.89 -35.84
N GLU A 331 1.34 42.35 -35.75
CA GLU A 331 0.21 42.78 -36.57
C GLU A 331 -0.15 44.26 -36.34
N SER A 332 -0.16 44.70 -35.08
CA SER A 332 -0.36 46.11 -34.72
C SER A 332 0.73 47.02 -35.32
N VAL A 333 2.00 46.59 -35.25
CA VAL A 333 3.12 47.33 -35.84
C VAL A 333 2.98 47.43 -37.36
N ILE A 334 2.61 46.34 -38.04
CA ILE A 334 2.35 46.37 -39.49
C ILE A 334 1.23 47.36 -39.83
N ASN A 335 0.13 47.34 -39.07
CA ASN A 335 -1.00 48.24 -39.29
C ASN A 335 -0.59 49.71 -39.10
N ILE A 336 0.16 50.04 -38.05
CA ILE A 336 0.68 51.39 -37.82
C ILE A 336 1.59 51.83 -38.96
N ILE A 337 2.50 50.95 -39.43
CA ILE A 337 3.39 51.26 -40.54
C ILE A 337 2.57 51.52 -41.82
N ASN A 338 1.59 50.68 -42.12
CA ASN A 338 0.71 50.85 -43.28
C ASN A 338 -0.07 52.17 -43.19
N GLU A 339 -0.58 52.54 -42.02
CA GLU A 339 -1.24 53.84 -41.80
C GLU A 339 -0.29 55.02 -42.03
N LEU A 340 0.96 54.92 -41.56
CA LEU A 340 1.98 55.95 -41.74
C LEU A 340 2.41 56.07 -43.21
N GLU A 341 2.59 54.95 -43.91
CA GLU A 341 2.89 54.90 -45.34
C GLU A 341 1.74 55.49 -46.18
N LEU A 342 0.48 55.21 -45.81
CA LEU A 342 -0.69 55.82 -46.44
C LEU A 342 -0.77 57.33 -46.18
N LYS A 343 -0.53 57.77 -44.94
CA LYS A 343 -0.51 59.20 -44.59
C LYS A 343 0.59 59.95 -45.34
N THR A 344 1.80 59.38 -45.43
CA THR A 344 2.89 60.00 -46.20
C THR A 344 2.60 60.03 -47.69
N LYS A 345 2.10 58.93 -48.28
CA LYS A 345 1.67 58.93 -49.70
C LYS A 345 0.61 59.99 -49.99
N ASN A 346 -0.37 60.16 -49.10
CA ASN A 346 -1.41 61.19 -49.25
C ASN A 346 -0.83 62.62 -49.12
N ILE A 347 0.15 62.85 -48.24
CA ILE A 347 0.83 64.15 -48.12
C ILE A 347 1.62 64.47 -49.41
N PHE A 348 2.31 63.49 -49.99
CA PHE A 348 3.03 63.66 -51.26
C PHE A 348 2.09 63.90 -52.46
N GLN A 349 0.87 63.34 -52.45
CA GLN A 349 -0.15 63.61 -53.48
C GLN A 349 -0.82 64.99 -53.35
N ILE A 350 -0.77 65.63 -52.17
CA ILE A 350 -1.28 66.99 -51.96
C ILE A 350 -0.23 68.06 -52.32
N HIS A 351 1.05 67.68 -52.48
CA HIS A 351 2.17 68.59 -52.79
C HIS A 351 2.79 68.37 -54.19
N SER A 352 2.20 67.49 -55.02
CA SER A 352 2.33 67.50 -56.50
C SER A 352 1.09 68.12 -57.10
#